data_AF-A0A2X4UKA1-F1
#
_entry.id   AF-A0A2X4UKA1-F1
#
_cell.length_a   1.000
_cell.length_b   1.000
_cell.length_c   1.000
_cell.angle_alpha   90.00
_cell.angle_beta   90.00
_cell.angle_gamma   90.00
#
_symmetry.space_group_name_H-M   'P 1'
#
loop_
_entity.id
_entity.type
_entity.pdbx_description
1 polymer ?
#
loop_
_entity_poly.entity_id
_entity_poly.type
_entity_poly.pdbx_seq_one_letter_code
_entity_poly.pdbx_strand_id
1 'polypeptide(L)'
;MTSLKRINYPQLPTPGGPYVHAVRHVDTLYVSGLTAFATEAQGQTAQQQTQAILEQLATITAAEGTNLKALIKITVFLTDIGDLQAIRPVLFDYF
;
A
#
# COMPACT_ATOMS: atom_id res chain seq x y z
N MET A 1 2.75 -6.57 -28.18
CA MET A 1 1.98 -7.17 -27.07
C MET A 1 2.45 -6.53 -25.78
N THR A 2 1.60 -5.80 -25.06
CA THR A 2 1.95 -5.30 -23.73
C THR A 2 1.89 -6.45 -22.74
N SER A 3 3.05 -6.87 -22.23
CA SER A 3 3.16 -7.97 -21.29
C SER A 3 2.86 -7.50 -19.87
N LEU A 4 2.22 -8.38 -19.08
CA LEU A 4 2.02 -8.16 -17.65
C LEU A 4 3.30 -8.52 -16.91
N LYS A 5 3.82 -7.60 -16.08
CA LYS A 5 4.95 -7.88 -15.17
C LYS A 5 4.45 -7.98 -13.74
N ARG A 6 4.57 -9.17 -13.13
CA ARG A 6 4.21 -9.45 -11.73
C ARG A 6 5.43 -9.20 -10.85
N ILE A 7 5.25 -8.49 -9.73
CA ILE A 7 6.35 -7.96 -8.92
C ILE A 7 6.07 -8.21 -7.44
N ASN A 8 7.05 -8.81 -6.75
CA ASN A 8 7.12 -8.85 -5.30
C ASN A 8 8.35 -8.06 -4.86
N TYR A 9 8.12 -7.00 -4.10
CA TYR A 9 9.16 -6.19 -3.47
C TYR A 9 9.71 -6.91 -2.22
N PRO A 10 11.01 -7.22 -2.16
CA PRO A 10 11.61 -7.97 -1.05
C PRO A 10 11.63 -7.22 0.29
N GLN A 11 11.36 -5.91 0.28
CA GLN A 11 11.25 -5.07 1.47
C GLN A 11 9.90 -5.21 2.19
N LEU A 12 8.90 -5.78 1.53
CA LEU A 12 7.56 -5.97 2.08
C LEU A 12 7.36 -7.41 2.55
N PRO A 13 6.42 -7.67 3.49
CA PRO A 13 6.07 -9.03 3.89
C PRO A 13 5.65 -9.89 2.70
N THR A 14 6.16 -11.13 2.62
CA THR A 14 5.84 -12.05 1.53
C THR A 14 4.33 -12.32 1.42
N PRO A 15 3.71 -12.23 0.23
CA PRO A 15 2.30 -12.58 0.04
C PRO A 15 2.01 -14.02 0.46
N GLY A 16 1.04 -14.21 1.36
CA GLY A 16 0.63 -15.53 1.85
C GLY A 16 -0.38 -16.28 0.97
N GLY A 17 -0.77 -15.72 -0.18
CA GLY A 17 -1.80 -16.28 -1.06
C GLY A 17 -1.43 -16.19 -2.54
N PRO A 18 -2.34 -16.55 -3.46
CA PRO A 18 -2.08 -16.56 -4.91
C PRO A 18 -2.14 -15.15 -5.52
N TYR A 19 -1.36 -14.21 -4.98
CA TYR A 19 -1.24 -12.83 -5.44
C TYR A 19 0.20 -12.32 -5.33
N VAL A 20 0.45 -11.13 -5.91
CA VAL A 20 1.74 -10.43 -5.85
C VAL A 20 1.54 -9.02 -5.30
N HIS A 21 2.59 -8.36 -4.85
CA HIS A 21 2.49 -6.97 -4.37
C HIS A 21 1.95 -6.03 -5.44
N ALA A 22 2.45 -6.14 -6.67
CA ALA A 22 1.97 -5.32 -7.77
C ALA A 22 2.07 -6.01 -9.13
N VAL A 23 1.24 -5.55 -10.06
CA VAL A 23 1.32 -5.91 -11.48
C VAL A 23 1.45 -4.63 -12.30
N ARG A 24 2.49 -4.55 -13.12
CA ARG A 24 2.64 -3.48 -14.11
C ARG A 24 1.97 -3.90 -15.41
N HIS A 25 1.17 -2.98 -15.95
CA HIS A 25 0.60 -3.05 -17.29
C HIS A 25 0.77 -1.69 -17.96
N VAL A 26 1.60 -1.65 -19.02
CA VAL A 26 2.01 -0.40 -19.68
C VAL A 26 2.66 0.55 -18.64
N ASP A 27 2.18 1.78 -18.54
CA ASP A 27 2.71 2.82 -17.65
C ASP A 27 1.97 2.85 -16.29
N THR A 28 1.07 1.90 -16.04
CA THR A 28 0.30 1.84 -14.79
C THR A 28 0.75 0.66 -13.94
N LEU A 29 0.98 0.94 -12.65
CA LEU A 29 1.24 -0.06 -11.63
C LEU A 29 -0.02 -0.27 -10.80
N TYR A 30 -0.56 -1.49 -10.83
CA TYR A 30 -1.67 -1.90 -10.00
C TYR A 30 -1.12 -2.57 -8.75
N VAL A 31 -1.32 -1.94 -7.59
CA VAL A 31 -0.87 -2.44 -6.30
C VAL A 31 -2.01 -3.22 -5.64
N SER A 32 -1.70 -4.40 -5.12
CA SER A 32 -2.62 -5.21 -4.32
C SER A 32 -3.03 -4.47 -3.03
N GLY A 33 -4.11 -4.92 -2.39
CA GLY A 33 -4.47 -4.40 -1.07
C GLY A 33 -3.34 -4.65 -0.06
N LEU A 34 -2.94 -3.60 0.64
CA LEU A 34 -1.94 -3.67 1.71
C LEU A 34 -2.64 -3.55 3.06
N THR A 35 -2.10 -4.24 4.06
CA THR A 35 -2.55 -4.17 5.44
C THR A 35 -1.33 -4.01 6.35
N ALA A 36 -1.55 -3.82 7.65
CA ALA A 36 -0.47 -3.85 8.64
C ALA A 36 -0.03 -5.29 8.98
N PHE A 37 -0.53 -6.32 8.28
CA PHE A 37 -0.16 -7.71 8.52
C PHE A 37 1.36 -7.92 8.38
N ALA A 38 1.94 -8.68 9.31
CA ALA A 38 3.36 -8.96 9.41
C ALA A 38 4.27 -7.72 9.51
N THR A 39 3.71 -6.58 9.93
CA THR A 39 4.45 -5.38 10.34
C THR A 39 4.38 -5.21 11.86
N GLU A 40 5.23 -4.36 12.43
CA GLU A 40 5.17 -4.02 13.86
C GLU A 40 3.85 -3.32 14.26
N ALA A 41 3.18 -2.68 13.30
CA ALA A 41 1.89 -2.03 13.51
C ALA A 41 0.71 -3.02 13.55
N GLN A 42 0.93 -4.31 13.30
CA GLN A 42 -0.15 -5.30 13.33
C GLN A 42 -0.84 -5.31 14.70
N GLY A 43 -2.16 -5.11 14.70
CA GLY A 43 -2.97 -5.08 15.94
C GLY A 43 -2.84 -3.79 16.76
N GLN A 44 -2.08 -2.79 16.28
CA GLN A 44 -1.99 -1.47 16.88
C GLN A 44 -3.19 -0.59 16.50
N THR A 45 -3.19 0.69 16.86
CA THR A 45 -4.26 1.64 16.51
C THR A 45 -4.43 1.78 14.99
N ALA A 46 -5.64 2.15 14.54
CA ALA A 46 -5.92 2.36 13.12
C ALA A 46 -4.98 3.40 12.47
N GLN A 47 -4.56 4.43 13.23
CA GLN A 47 -3.59 5.43 12.77
C GLN A 47 -2.21 4.80 12.52
N GLN A 48 -1.69 4.03 13.47
CA GLN A 48 -0.39 3.36 13.35
C GLN A 48 -0.40 2.35 12.21
N GLN A 49 -1.50 1.61 12.06
CA GLN A 49 -1.68 0.69 10.93
C GLN A 49 -1.72 1.44 9.59
N THR A 50 -2.44 2.57 9.54
CA THR A 50 -2.52 3.41 8.33
C THR A 50 -1.15 3.93 7.94
N GLN A 51 -0.36 4.42 8.91
CA GLN A 51 1.00 4.90 8.67
C GLN A 51 1.88 3.78 8.09
N ALA A 52 1.89 2.59 8.70
CA ALA A 52 2.68 1.46 8.20
C ALA A 52 2.24 1.01 6.80
N ILE A 53 0.96 1.11 6.46
CA ILE A 53 0.45 0.81 5.11
C ILE A 53 0.93 1.86 4.09
N LEU A 54 0.93 3.14 4.44
CA LEU A 54 1.41 4.21 3.57
C LEU A 54 2.94 4.15 3.38
N GLU A 55 3.69 3.76 4.40
CA GLU A 55 5.14 3.51 4.31
C GLU A 55 5.46 2.32 3.39
N GLN A 56 4.63 1.27 3.40
CA GLN A 56 4.72 0.19 2.44
C GLN A 56 4.47 0.68 1.00
N LEU A 57 3.45 1.53 0.77
CA LEU A 57 3.24 2.17 -0.54
C LEU A 57 4.43 3.03 -0.95
N ALA A 58 5.01 3.80 -0.02
CA ALA A 58 6.19 4.62 -0.27
C ALA A 58 7.37 3.74 -0.73
N THR A 59 7.58 2.60 -0.05
CA THR A 59 8.60 1.61 -0.41
C THR A 59 8.39 1.04 -1.82
N ILE A 60 7.15 0.70 -2.18
CA ILE A 60 6.79 0.25 -3.53
C ILE A 60 7.12 1.34 -4.56
N THR A 61 6.68 2.58 -4.34
CA THR A 61 6.92 3.67 -5.29
C THR A 61 8.41 3.98 -5.46
N ALA A 62 9.19 3.96 -4.38
CA ALA A 62 10.64 4.16 -4.42
C ALA A 62 11.34 3.05 -5.23
N ALA A 63 10.94 1.78 -5.04
CA ALA A 63 11.46 0.65 -5.81
C ALA A 63 11.13 0.74 -7.31
N GLU A 64 10.10 1.51 -7.66
CA GLU A 64 9.69 1.77 -9.05
C GLU A 64 10.21 3.10 -9.60
N GLY A 65 11.13 3.76 -8.88
CA GLY A 65 11.75 5.02 -9.30
C GLY A 65 10.81 6.23 -9.27
N THR A 66 9.75 6.16 -8.47
CA THR A 66 8.75 7.22 -8.30
C THR A 66 8.49 7.50 -6.81
N ASN A 67 7.41 8.21 -6.50
CA ASN A 67 6.96 8.49 -5.14
C ASN A 67 5.42 8.58 -5.10
N LEU A 68 4.88 8.84 -3.91
CA LEU A 68 3.43 8.88 -3.68
C LEU A 68 2.69 9.99 -4.45
N LYS A 69 3.38 11.02 -4.97
CA LYS A 69 2.76 12.03 -5.85
C LYS A 69 2.29 11.45 -7.19
N ALA A 70 2.74 10.25 -7.55
CA ALA A 70 2.28 9.54 -8.75
C ALA A 70 1.00 8.71 -8.52
N LEU A 71 0.41 8.73 -7.32
CA LEU A 71 -0.84 8.03 -7.03
C LEU A 71 -2.00 8.63 -7.85
N ILE A 72 -2.64 7.80 -8.67
CA ILE A 72 -3.83 8.17 -9.46
C ILE A 72 -5.11 7.99 -8.63
N LYS A 73 -5.17 6.93 -7.82
CA LYS A 73 -6.34 6.54 -7.02
C LYS A 73 -5.90 5.69 -5.83
N ILE A 74 -6.47 5.97 -4.66
CA ILE A 74 -6.41 5.13 -3.45
C ILE A 74 -7.82 4.68 -3.06
N THR A 75 -7.97 3.42 -2.68
CA THR A 75 -9.21 2.88 -2.07
C THR A 75 -8.86 2.42 -0.66
N VAL A 76 -9.52 2.98 0.35
CA VAL A 76 -9.32 2.65 1.76
C VAL A 76 -10.50 1.80 2.23
N PHE A 77 -10.21 0.66 2.85
CA PHE A 77 -11.20 -0.19 3.50
C PHE A 77 -10.94 -0.17 5.01
N LEU A 78 -11.99 0.10 5.79
CA LEU A 78 -11.93 0.12 7.24
C LEU A 78 -12.84 -0.97 7.81
N THR A 79 -12.36 -1.61 8.87
CA THR A 79 -13.17 -2.56 9.64
C THR A 79 -14.21 -1.84 10.50
N ASP A 80 -13.89 -0.63 10.96
CA ASP A 80 -14.81 0.28 11.66
C ASP A 80 -14.74 1.67 11.01
N ILE A 81 -15.89 2.21 10.62
CA ILE A 81 -15.98 3.56 10.02
C ILE A 81 -15.70 4.66 11.05
N GLY A 82 -15.81 4.36 12.35
CA GLY A 82 -15.46 5.27 13.44
C GLY A 82 -13.99 5.72 13.39
N ASP A 83 -13.10 4.87 12.85
CA ASP A 83 -11.67 5.17 12.71
C ASP A 83 -11.36 6.21 11.63
N LEU A 84 -12.33 6.57 10.79
CA LEU A 84 -12.10 7.48 9.67
C LEU A 84 -11.57 8.86 10.12
N GLN A 85 -12.07 9.40 11.24
CA GLN A 85 -11.56 10.67 11.75
C GLN A 85 -10.10 10.58 12.20
N ALA A 86 -9.75 9.43 12.79
CA ALA A 86 -8.43 9.15 13.32
C ALA A 86 -7.37 9.02 12.21
N ILE A 87 -7.69 8.32 11.13
CA ILE A 87 -6.73 8.04 10.05
C ILE A 87 -6.63 9.18 9.03
N ARG A 88 -7.66 10.03 8.92
CA ARG A 88 -7.74 11.05 7.87
C ARG A 88 -6.53 12.00 7.87
N PRO A 89 -6.03 12.51 9.02
CA PRO A 89 -4.80 13.29 9.05
C PRO A 89 -3.59 12.53 8.47
N VAL A 90 -3.42 11.26 8.87
CA VAL A 90 -2.33 10.40 8.39
C VAL A 90 -2.39 10.23 6.86
N LEU A 91 -3.59 10.10 6.27
CA LEU A 91 -3.74 10.03 4.82
C LEU A 91 -3.29 11.31 4.11
N PHE A 92 -3.48 12.49 4.73
CA PHE A 92 -3.09 13.78 4.16
C PHE A 92 -1.60 14.07 4.30
N ASP A 93 -0.91 13.51 5.29
CA ASP A 93 0.55 13.67 5.44
C ASP A 93 1.34 13.05 4.27
N TYR A 94 0.72 12.10 3.54
CA TYR A 94 1.31 11.35 2.44
C TYR A 94 0.75 11.74 1.06
N PHE A 95 -0.12 12.77 1.01
CA PHE A 95 -0.74 13.30 -0.21
C PHE A 95 -0.14 14.65 -0.63
#